data_AF-A0A1I0BUK6-F1
#
_entry.id   AF-A0A1I0BUK6-F1
#
_cell.length_a   1.000
_cell.length_b   1.000
_cell.length_c   1.000
_cell.angle_alpha   90.00
_cell.angle_beta   90.00
_cell.angle_gamma   90.00
#
_symmetry.space_group_name_H-M   'P 1'
#
loop_
_entity.id
_entity.type
_entity.pdbx_description
1 polymer ?
#
loop_
_entity_poly.entity_id
_entity_poly.type
_entity_poly.pdbx_seq_one_letter_code
_entity_poly.pdbx_strand_id
1 'polypeptide(L)'
;MIRDLKATFEIKKYNEIFYGIIVFGAVLLSLIITVCTEDDLTLIELCASFIAGGYIGMSLFFKPFLIATDFPRALSFGMTRKKMFIYTRLYDLVEIIIISLIIIALPSVVGASVVLKVAALCFGVFSLISGAVGNSIIRFGKNAYWVYYVGIFVLMFGVPRLSHIFPVIRDCFASAFDHLVNPVYNQLGIWLGIIVFIIVTLIIAWLTTRRVAVNNDL
;
A
#
# COMPACT_ATOMS: atom_id res chain seq x y z
N MET A 1 26.20 6.04 -3.12
CA MET A 1 25.23 5.02 -3.55
C MET A 1 25.06 3.93 -2.49
N ILE A 2 26.11 3.17 -2.15
CA ILE A 2 26.03 2.09 -1.12
C ILE A 2 25.63 2.63 0.26
N ARG A 3 26.22 3.76 0.70
CA ARG A 3 25.84 4.43 1.96
C ARG A 3 24.35 4.81 2.00
N ASP A 4 23.87 5.45 0.94
CA ASP A 4 22.49 5.93 0.84
C ASP A 4 21.48 4.75 0.80
N LEU A 5 21.89 3.61 0.22
CA LEU A 5 21.13 2.37 0.19
C LEU A 5 21.07 1.71 1.58
N LYS A 6 22.20 1.61 2.29
CA LYS A 6 22.26 1.13 3.69
C LYS A 6 21.42 1.99 4.63
N ALA A 7 21.51 3.32 4.50
CA ALA A 7 20.69 4.24 5.28
C ALA A 7 19.19 4.04 5.01
N THR A 8 18.80 3.77 3.77
CA THR A 8 17.39 3.47 3.43
C THR A 8 16.90 2.20 4.12
N PHE A 9 17.71 1.14 4.17
CA PHE A 9 17.38 -0.09 4.91
C PHE A 9 17.27 0.16 6.42
N GLU A 10 18.16 0.93 7.02
CA GLU A 10 18.08 1.26 8.46
C GLU A 10 16.83 2.06 8.80
N ILE A 11 16.43 2.99 7.93
CA ILE A 11 15.20 3.77 8.09
C ILE A 11 13.97 2.86 8.00
N LYS A 12 13.95 1.94 7.02
CA LYS A 12 12.82 1.07 6.72
C LYS A 12 12.74 -0.22 7.55
N LYS A 13 13.72 -0.50 8.41
CA LYS A 13 13.77 -1.69 9.28
C LYS A 13 12.48 -1.92 10.06
N TYR A 14 11.83 -0.85 10.52
CA TYR A 14 10.56 -0.97 11.25
C TYR A 14 9.42 -1.48 10.36
N ASN A 15 9.40 -1.14 9.08
CA ASN A 15 8.41 -1.65 8.12
C ASN A 15 8.54 -3.18 7.98
N GLU A 16 9.77 -3.70 7.94
CA GLU A 16 10.04 -5.14 7.78
C GLU A 16 9.47 -5.96 8.96
N ILE A 17 9.58 -5.44 10.18
CA ILE A 17 9.01 -6.07 11.37
C ILE A 17 7.49 -6.16 11.26
N PHE A 18 6.84 -5.08 10.81
CA PHE A 18 5.38 -5.08 10.61
C PHE A 18 4.96 -6.10 9.53
N TYR A 19 5.70 -6.24 8.44
CA TYR A 19 5.39 -7.26 7.42
C TYR A 19 5.58 -8.68 7.93
N GLY A 20 6.63 -8.93 8.72
CA GLY A 20 6.83 -10.23 9.39
C GLY A 20 5.63 -10.60 10.27
N ILE A 21 5.09 -9.64 11.02
CA ILE A 21 3.87 -9.82 11.84
C ILE A 21 2.65 -10.12 10.97
N ILE A 22 2.49 -9.46 9.82
CA ILE A 22 1.36 -9.70 8.91
C ILE A 22 1.41 -11.10 8.34
N VAL A 23 2.57 -11.53 7.82
CA VAL A 23 2.71 -12.87 7.24
C VAL A 23 2.49 -13.94 8.31
N PHE A 24 3.09 -13.78 9.50
CA PHE A 24 2.89 -14.72 10.60
C PHE A 24 1.44 -14.76 11.09
N GLY A 25 0.82 -13.59 11.30
CA GLY A 25 -0.57 -13.47 11.72
C GLY A 25 -1.55 -14.03 10.70
N ALA A 26 -1.30 -13.81 9.41
CA ALA A 26 -2.13 -14.37 8.33
C ALA A 26 -2.09 -15.89 8.32
N VAL A 27 -0.89 -16.49 8.45
CA VAL A 27 -0.75 -17.95 8.53
C VAL A 27 -1.46 -18.52 9.76
N LEU A 28 -1.27 -17.89 10.93
CA LEU A 28 -1.87 -18.34 12.19
C LEU A 28 -3.40 -18.23 12.18
N LEU A 29 -3.94 -17.12 11.68
CA LEU A 29 -5.39 -16.91 11.61
C LEU A 29 -6.05 -17.84 10.58
N SER A 30 -5.40 -18.09 9.45
CA SER A 30 -5.87 -19.06 8.45
C SER A 30 -5.91 -20.47 9.00
N LEU A 31 -4.93 -20.85 9.83
CA LEU A 31 -4.88 -22.15 10.49
C LEU A 31 -6.01 -22.29 11.51
N ILE A 32 -6.27 -21.26 12.33
CA ILE A 32 -7.40 -21.25 13.27
C ILE A 32 -8.72 -21.41 12.54
N ILE A 33 -8.97 -20.62 11.49
CA ILE A 33 -10.22 -20.67 10.74
C ILE A 33 -10.40 -22.05 10.12
N THR A 34 -9.39 -22.59 9.43
CA THR A 34 -9.49 -23.92 8.81
C THR A 34 -9.77 -25.04 9.82
N VAL A 35 -9.31 -24.90 11.08
CA VAL A 35 -9.60 -25.87 12.15
C VAL A 35 -10.98 -25.64 12.77
N CYS A 36 -11.49 -24.41 12.80
CA CYS A 36 -12.72 -24.03 13.49
C CYS A 36 -13.96 -23.96 12.57
N THR A 37 -13.80 -23.90 11.26
CA THR A 37 -14.90 -23.82 10.29
C THR A 37 -14.84 -24.98 9.31
N GLU A 38 -15.97 -25.63 9.06
CA GLU A 38 -16.15 -26.67 8.02
C GLU A 38 -16.32 -26.07 6.61
N ASP A 39 -15.92 -24.81 6.40
CA ASP A 39 -16.09 -24.13 5.11
C ASP A 39 -15.16 -24.73 4.04
N ASP A 40 -15.69 -24.88 2.81
CA ASP A 40 -14.99 -25.41 1.61
C ASP A 40 -13.84 -24.51 1.10
N LEU A 41 -13.54 -23.41 1.78
CA LEU A 41 -12.43 -22.52 1.43
C LEU A 41 -11.11 -23.19 1.79
N THR A 42 -10.26 -23.39 0.77
CA THR A 42 -8.94 -23.98 1.01
C THR A 42 -8.10 -23.06 1.90
N LEU A 43 -7.35 -23.63 2.85
CA LEU A 43 -6.42 -22.90 3.73
C LEU A 43 -5.47 -21.97 2.95
N ILE A 44 -5.19 -22.30 1.68
CA ILE A 44 -4.33 -21.55 0.77
C ILE A 44 -5.01 -20.24 0.31
N GLU A 45 -6.29 -20.28 -0.05
CA GLU A 45 -7.06 -19.10 -0.46
C GLU A 45 -7.28 -18.13 0.69
N LEU A 46 -7.54 -18.66 1.89
CA LEU A 46 -7.61 -17.88 3.12
C LEU A 46 -6.26 -17.20 3.41
N CYS A 47 -5.17 -17.96 3.38
CA CYS A 47 -3.81 -17.40 3.55
C CYS A 47 -3.52 -16.27 2.56
N ALA A 48 -3.78 -16.48 1.26
CA ALA A 48 -3.55 -15.48 0.23
C ALA A 48 -4.39 -14.21 0.47
N SER A 49 -5.66 -14.37 0.88
CA SER A 49 -6.57 -13.27 1.18
C SER A 49 -6.13 -12.48 2.41
N PHE A 50 -5.70 -13.15 3.48
CA PHE A 50 -5.19 -12.47 4.69
C PHE A 50 -3.85 -11.79 4.46
N ILE A 51 -2.95 -12.39 3.69
CA ILE A 51 -1.68 -11.75 3.32
C ILE A 51 -1.96 -10.50 2.48
N ALA A 52 -2.79 -10.59 1.44
CA ALA A 52 -3.12 -9.47 0.58
C ALA A 52 -3.88 -8.37 1.33
N GLY A 53 -4.96 -8.72 2.04
CA GLY A 53 -5.79 -7.79 2.80
C GLY A 53 -5.04 -7.17 3.97
N GLY A 54 -4.29 -7.98 4.72
CA GLY A 54 -3.44 -7.52 5.82
C GLY A 54 -2.34 -6.58 5.33
N TYR A 55 -1.66 -6.93 4.23
CA TYR A 55 -0.67 -6.05 3.62
C TYR A 55 -1.26 -4.71 3.18
N ILE A 56 -2.39 -4.71 2.47
CA ILE A 56 -3.04 -3.49 1.99
C ILE A 56 -3.50 -2.64 3.19
N GLY A 57 -4.21 -3.24 4.14
CA GLY A 57 -4.73 -2.52 5.30
C GLY A 57 -3.63 -1.92 6.15
N MET A 58 -2.59 -2.68 6.46
CA MET A 58 -1.45 -2.20 7.23
C MET A 58 -0.63 -1.17 6.46
N SER A 59 -0.48 -1.31 5.14
CA SER A 59 0.22 -0.32 4.33
C SER A 59 -0.53 1.00 4.25
N LEU A 60 -1.86 0.97 4.13
CA LEU A 60 -2.70 2.18 4.20
C LEU A 60 -2.63 2.84 5.57
N PHE A 61 -2.58 2.03 6.62
CA PHE A 61 -2.57 2.51 7.99
C PHE A 61 -1.19 3.01 8.40
N PHE A 62 -0.15 2.17 8.38
CA PHE A 62 1.17 2.42 8.97
C PHE A 62 2.13 3.22 8.09
N LYS A 63 2.13 3.05 6.76
CA LYS A 63 3.10 3.75 5.90
C LYS A 63 3.06 5.29 6.05
N PRO A 64 1.87 5.94 6.11
CA PRO A 64 1.79 7.38 6.34
C PRO A 64 2.48 7.85 7.62
N PHE A 65 2.43 7.06 8.70
CA PHE A 65 3.11 7.35 9.95
C PHE A 65 4.62 7.22 9.82
N LEU A 66 5.07 6.10 9.24
CA LEU A 66 6.49 5.78 9.15
C LEU A 66 7.21 6.83 8.32
N ILE A 67 6.55 7.43 7.31
CA ILE A 67 7.11 8.52 6.52
C ILE A 67 7.41 9.77 7.35
N ALA A 68 6.57 10.10 8.33
CA ALA A 68 6.81 11.24 9.22
C ALA A 68 8.08 11.04 10.08
N THR A 69 8.38 9.79 10.46
CA THR A 69 9.61 9.44 11.19
C THR A 69 10.81 9.19 10.27
N ASP A 70 10.56 8.77 9.04
CA ASP A 70 11.60 8.47 8.05
C ASP A 70 12.26 9.75 7.51
N PHE A 71 11.49 10.84 7.40
CA PHE A 71 11.98 12.13 6.90
C PHE A 71 13.11 12.73 7.75
N PRO A 72 12.94 12.92 9.07
CA PRO A 72 13.99 13.42 9.94
C PRO A 72 15.22 12.50 9.96
N ARG A 73 15.01 11.18 10.00
CA ARG A 73 16.10 10.19 9.99
C ARG A 73 16.88 10.22 8.69
N ALA A 74 16.21 10.32 7.54
CA ALA A 74 16.89 10.45 6.25
C ALA A 74 17.77 11.71 6.18
N LEU A 75 17.31 12.81 6.76
CA LEU A 75 18.09 14.06 6.85
C LEU A 75 19.29 13.90 7.78
N SER A 76 19.17 13.20 8.92
CA SER A 76 20.31 12.94 9.82
C SER A 76 21.39 12.08 9.16
N PHE A 77 21.04 11.21 8.22
CA PHE A 77 21.99 10.47 7.38
C PHE A 77 22.58 11.31 6.23
N GLY A 78 22.24 12.59 6.12
CA GLY A 78 22.73 13.50 5.09
C GLY A 78 22.16 13.22 3.68
N MET A 79 20.98 12.60 3.58
CA MET A 79 20.33 12.36 2.31
C MET A 79 19.61 13.62 1.80
N THR A 80 19.77 13.93 0.52
CA THR A 80 18.96 14.99 -0.12
C THR A 80 17.54 14.49 -0.37
N ARG A 81 16.57 15.43 -0.41
CA ARG A 81 15.16 15.10 -0.69
C ARG A 81 14.95 14.30 -1.97
N LYS A 82 15.70 14.62 -3.02
CA LYS A 82 15.66 13.88 -4.29
C LYS A 82 16.11 12.44 -4.13
N LYS A 83 17.22 12.21 -3.43
CA LYS A 83 17.72 10.86 -3.15
C LYS A 83 16.73 10.09 -2.28
N MET A 84 16.25 10.71 -1.20
CA MET A 84 15.26 10.09 -0.32
C MET A 84 14.01 9.67 -1.09
N PHE A 85 13.45 10.52 -1.94
CA PHE A 85 12.28 10.20 -2.77
C PHE A 85 12.54 8.99 -3.68
N ILE A 86 13.68 8.96 -4.38
CA ILE A 86 14.00 7.85 -5.30
C ILE A 86 14.17 6.55 -4.53
N TYR A 87 14.98 6.54 -3.45
CA TYR A 87 15.28 5.31 -2.72
C TYR A 87 14.07 4.76 -1.95
N THR A 88 13.24 5.63 -1.37
CA THR A 88 12.00 5.20 -0.72
C THR A 88 11.01 4.58 -1.71
N ARG A 89 10.88 5.15 -2.92
CA ARG A 89 10.01 4.58 -3.97
C ARG A 89 10.53 3.27 -4.53
N LEU A 90 11.84 3.14 -4.70
CA LEU A 90 12.45 1.87 -5.09
C LEU A 90 12.22 0.81 -4.03
N TYR A 91 12.35 1.15 -2.74
CA TYR A 91 12.05 0.24 -1.64
C TYR A 91 10.58 -0.20 -1.66
N ASP A 92 9.64 0.76 -1.75
CA ASP A 92 8.20 0.47 -1.82
C ASP A 92 7.85 -0.43 -3.03
N LEU A 93 8.52 -0.24 -4.17
CA LEU A 93 8.33 -1.04 -5.38
C LEU A 93 8.86 -2.47 -5.22
N VAL A 94 10.07 -2.63 -4.68
CA VAL A 94 10.66 -3.95 -4.40
C VAL A 94 9.80 -4.73 -3.40
N GLU A 95 9.34 -4.05 -2.36
CA GLU A 95 8.46 -4.62 -1.34
C GLU A 95 7.16 -5.19 -1.94
N ILE A 96 6.47 -4.40 -2.78
CA ILE A 96 5.24 -4.83 -3.45
C ILE A 96 5.52 -6.00 -4.41
N ILE A 97 6.65 -5.99 -5.13
CA ILE A 97 7.03 -7.09 -6.02
C ILE A 97 7.22 -8.38 -5.22
N ILE A 98 7.95 -8.34 -4.10
CA ILE A 98 8.19 -9.52 -3.26
C ILE A 98 6.86 -10.10 -2.79
N ILE A 99 5.95 -9.27 -2.28
CA ILE A 99 4.64 -9.72 -1.78
C ILE A 99 3.78 -10.27 -2.91
N SER A 100 3.81 -9.63 -4.08
CA SER A 100 3.11 -10.12 -5.27
C SER A 100 3.61 -11.49 -5.71
N LEU A 101 4.93 -11.71 -5.67
CA LEU A 101 5.53 -13.02 -5.99
C LEU A 101 5.13 -14.09 -4.97
N ILE A 102 5.06 -13.76 -3.69
CA ILE A 102 4.56 -14.68 -2.64
C ILE A 102 3.12 -15.08 -2.95
N ILE A 103 2.25 -14.12 -3.28
CA ILE A 103 0.83 -14.38 -3.61
C ILE A 103 0.72 -15.22 -4.90
N ILE A 104 1.52 -14.93 -5.93
CA ILE A 104 1.54 -15.70 -7.19
C ILE A 104 2.03 -17.14 -6.97
N ALA A 105 2.95 -17.34 -6.03
CA ALA A 105 3.48 -18.67 -5.70
C ALA A 105 2.46 -19.53 -4.94
N LEU A 106 1.46 -18.92 -4.29
CA LEU A 106 0.36 -19.66 -3.69
C LEU A 106 -0.61 -20.13 -4.79
N PRO A 107 -0.97 -21.43 -4.83
CA PRO A 107 -1.97 -21.91 -5.78
C PRO A 107 -3.29 -21.18 -5.53
N SER A 108 -3.65 -20.27 -6.42
CA SER A 108 -4.86 -19.48 -6.33
C SER A 108 -5.60 -19.49 -7.67
N VAL A 109 -6.91 -19.33 -7.61
CA VAL A 109 -7.79 -19.22 -8.79
C VAL A 109 -7.53 -17.90 -9.55
N VAL A 110 -6.85 -16.95 -8.92
CA VAL A 110 -6.59 -15.62 -9.46
C VAL A 110 -5.32 -15.65 -10.34
N GLY A 111 -5.48 -15.39 -11.63
CA GLY A 111 -4.34 -15.35 -12.56
C GLY A 111 -3.29 -14.29 -12.18
N ALA A 112 -2.00 -14.62 -12.37
CA ALA A 112 -0.87 -13.75 -12.01
C ALA A 112 -0.96 -12.32 -12.58
N SER A 113 -1.57 -12.16 -13.77
CA SER A 113 -1.83 -10.85 -14.39
C SER A 113 -2.69 -9.95 -13.49
N VAL A 114 -3.73 -10.50 -12.85
CA VAL A 114 -4.62 -9.75 -11.95
C VAL A 114 -3.87 -9.33 -10.70
N VAL A 115 -3.07 -10.23 -10.11
CA VAL A 115 -2.24 -9.93 -8.94
C VAL A 115 -1.29 -8.76 -9.23
N LEU A 116 -0.61 -8.77 -10.38
CA LEU A 116 0.30 -7.70 -10.79
C LEU A 116 -0.42 -6.37 -11.03
N LYS A 117 -1.62 -6.36 -11.62
CA LYS A 117 -2.42 -5.13 -11.78
C LYS A 117 -2.82 -4.53 -10.45
N VAL A 118 -3.31 -5.37 -9.52
CA VAL A 118 -3.70 -4.93 -8.18
C VAL A 118 -2.49 -4.40 -7.42
N ALA A 119 -1.34 -5.07 -7.50
CA ALA A 119 -0.09 -4.63 -6.93
C ALA A 119 0.36 -3.26 -7.47
N ALA A 120 0.29 -3.07 -8.79
CA ALA A 120 0.62 -1.80 -9.45
C ALA A 120 -0.32 -0.66 -9.01
N LEU A 121 -1.63 -0.93 -8.90
CA LEU A 121 -2.59 0.03 -8.35
C LEU A 121 -2.29 0.38 -6.89
N CYS A 122 -1.97 -0.62 -6.07
CA CYS A 122 -1.57 -0.42 -4.67
C CYS A 122 -0.33 0.46 -4.58
N PHE A 123 0.68 0.26 -5.43
CA PHE A 123 1.85 1.12 -5.49
C PHE A 123 1.49 2.59 -5.77
N GLY A 124 0.63 2.85 -6.76
CA GLY A 124 0.15 4.20 -7.07
C GLY A 124 -0.60 4.85 -5.90
N VAL A 125 -1.52 4.11 -5.27
CA VAL A 125 -2.28 4.59 -4.10
C VAL A 125 -1.37 4.87 -2.92
N PHE A 126 -0.47 3.94 -2.57
CA PHE A 126 0.47 4.15 -1.48
C PHE A 126 1.41 5.31 -1.77
N SER A 127 1.85 5.49 -3.01
CA SER A 127 2.66 6.64 -3.43
C SER A 127 1.92 7.96 -3.25
N LEU A 128 0.64 8.01 -3.60
CA LEU A 128 -0.19 9.19 -3.41
C LEU A 128 -0.38 9.52 -1.93
N ILE A 129 -0.78 8.53 -1.12
CA ILE A 129 -1.05 8.71 0.31
C ILE A 129 0.23 9.14 1.04
N SER A 130 1.33 8.44 0.79
CA SER A 130 2.64 8.79 1.37
C SER A 130 3.07 10.23 1.05
N GLY A 131 2.85 10.68 -0.17
CA GLY A 131 3.17 12.04 -0.59
C GLY A 131 2.25 13.11 0.03
N ALA A 132 0.93 12.87 0.03
CA ALA A 132 -0.07 13.85 0.49
C ALA A 132 -0.19 13.89 2.02
N VAL A 133 -0.31 12.73 2.65
CA VAL A 133 -0.50 12.58 4.09
C VAL A 133 0.81 12.82 4.83
N GLY A 134 1.93 12.25 4.34
CA GLY A 134 3.24 12.42 4.98
C GLY A 134 3.67 13.88 5.10
N ASN A 135 3.51 14.67 4.02
CA ASN A 135 3.81 16.11 4.06
C ASN A 135 2.89 16.88 5.01
N SER A 136 1.62 16.50 5.09
CA SER A 136 0.65 17.16 5.98
C SER A 136 0.93 16.85 7.45
N ILE A 137 1.33 15.62 7.79
CA ILE A 137 1.75 15.26 9.14
C ILE A 137 3.01 16.03 9.55
N ILE A 138 3.99 16.20 8.65
CA ILE A 138 5.21 16.97 8.96
C ILE A 138 4.89 18.45 9.24
N ARG A 139 3.91 19.02 8.54
CA ARG A 139 3.54 20.44 8.69
C ARG A 139 2.61 20.74 9.86
N PHE A 140 1.61 19.89 10.09
CA PHE A 140 0.52 20.14 11.02
C PHE A 140 0.54 19.20 12.24
N GLY A 141 1.53 18.31 12.31
CA GLY A 141 1.74 17.41 13.44
C GLY A 141 0.57 16.46 13.70
N LYS A 142 0.30 16.23 14.98
CA LYS A 142 -0.66 15.24 15.49
C LYS A 142 -2.11 15.48 15.06
N ASN A 143 -2.50 16.72 14.73
CA ASN A 143 -3.87 17.03 14.35
C ASN A 143 -4.18 16.58 12.92
N ALA A 144 -3.27 16.81 11.97
CA ALA A 144 -3.44 16.26 10.62
C ALA A 144 -3.48 14.74 10.65
N TYR A 145 -2.68 14.12 11.53
CA TYR A 145 -2.73 12.69 11.74
C TYR A 145 -4.16 12.17 12.01
N TRP A 146 -4.85 12.72 13.01
CA TRP A 146 -6.21 12.28 13.35
C TRP A 146 -7.21 12.49 12.22
N VAL A 147 -7.10 13.59 11.48
CA VAL A 147 -8.00 13.87 10.35
C VAL A 147 -7.83 12.84 9.24
N TYR A 148 -6.59 12.50 8.87
CA TYR A 148 -6.35 11.45 7.87
C TYR A 148 -6.72 10.07 8.39
N TYR A 149 -6.48 9.79 9.67
CA TYR A 149 -6.86 8.54 10.31
C TYR A 149 -8.37 8.31 10.24
N VAL A 150 -9.16 9.28 10.72
CA VAL A 150 -10.62 9.21 10.68
C VAL A 150 -11.10 9.11 9.23
N GLY A 151 -10.51 9.88 8.30
CA GLY A 151 -10.83 9.80 6.88
C GLY A 151 -10.59 8.41 6.28
N ILE A 152 -9.45 7.78 6.58
CA ILE A 152 -9.13 6.42 6.12
C ILE A 152 -10.09 5.40 6.74
N PHE A 153 -10.44 5.51 8.03
CA PHE A 153 -11.43 4.64 8.66
C PHE A 153 -12.81 4.77 8.04
N VAL A 154 -13.25 6.01 7.78
CA VAL A 154 -14.53 6.27 7.11
C VAL A 154 -14.51 5.68 5.70
N LEU A 155 -13.39 5.76 4.98
CA LEU A 155 -13.28 5.13 3.67
C LEU A 155 -13.29 3.60 3.77
N MET A 156 -12.49 3.01 4.65
CA MET A 156 -12.35 1.55 4.74
C MET A 156 -13.57 0.85 5.33
N PHE A 157 -14.25 1.44 6.30
CA PHE A 157 -15.45 0.84 6.94
C PHE A 157 -16.76 1.43 6.42
N GLY A 158 -16.76 2.72 6.07
CA GLY A 158 -17.94 3.42 5.59
C GLY A 158 -18.27 3.09 4.14
N VAL A 159 -17.30 3.01 3.23
CA VAL A 159 -17.58 2.70 1.80
C VAL A 159 -18.19 1.31 1.63
N PRO A 160 -17.69 0.23 2.27
CA PRO A 160 -18.34 -1.08 2.19
C PRO A 160 -19.74 -1.09 2.79
N ARG A 161 -20.01 -0.31 3.85
CA ARG A 161 -21.38 -0.19 4.40
C ARG A 161 -22.30 0.61 3.48
N LEU A 162 -21.78 1.65 2.84
CA LEU A 162 -22.53 2.45 1.87
C LEU A 162 -22.90 1.65 0.62
N SER A 163 -22.10 0.67 0.21
CA SER A 163 -22.42 -0.18 -0.94
C SER A 163 -23.62 -1.11 -0.69
N HIS A 164 -23.94 -1.42 0.57
CA HIS A 164 -25.16 -2.14 0.94
C HIS A 164 -26.42 -1.26 0.87
N ILE A 165 -26.27 0.04 1.11
CA ILE A 165 -27.38 1.01 1.14
C ILE A 165 -27.64 1.58 -0.26
N PHE A 166 -26.57 1.83 -1.02
CA PHE A 166 -26.61 2.43 -2.35
C PHE A 166 -26.10 1.43 -3.40
N PRO A 167 -26.98 0.74 -4.14
CA PRO A 167 -26.58 -0.27 -5.12
C PRO A 167 -25.69 0.30 -6.23
N VAL A 168 -25.86 1.58 -6.59
CA VAL A 168 -25.00 2.27 -7.58
C VAL A 168 -23.52 2.23 -7.21
N ILE A 169 -23.18 2.34 -5.91
CA ILE A 169 -21.79 2.26 -5.45
C ILE A 169 -21.25 0.85 -5.62
N ARG A 170 -22.05 -0.16 -5.24
CA ARG A 170 -21.71 -1.57 -5.43
C ARG A 170 -21.49 -1.90 -6.91
N ASP A 171 -22.38 -1.46 -7.78
CA ASP A 171 -22.32 -1.72 -9.22
C ASP A 171 -21.10 -1.05 -9.87
N CYS A 172 -20.76 0.15 -9.42
CA CYS A 172 -19.55 0.85 -9.87
C CYS A 172 -18.27 0.10 -9.48
N PHE A 173 -18.14 -0.35 -8.22
CA PHE A 173 -17.00 -1.14 -7.79
C PHE A 173 -16.95 -2.51 -8.49
N ALA A 174 -18.08 -3.20 -8.61
CA ALA A 174 -18.15 -4.48 -9.30
C ALA A 174 -17.74 -4.34 -10.77
N SER A 175 -18.21 -3.31 -11.46
CA SER A 175 -17.81 -3.01 -12.84
C SER A 175 -16.30 -2.72 -12.94
N ALA A 176 -15.74 -1.95 -12.02
CA ALA A 176 -14.29 -1.66 -12.02
C ALA A 176 -13.45 -2.93 -11.78
N PHE A 177 -13.88 -3.80 -10.87
CA PHE A 177 -13.24 -5.09 -10.62
C PHE A 177 -13.37 -6.04 -11.82
N ASP A 178 -14.54 -6.08 -12.46
CA ASP A 178 -14.76 -6.90 -13.66
C ASP A 178 -13.81 -6.49 -14.80
N HIS A 179 -13.61 -5.18 -15.01
CA HIS A 179 -12.63 -4.68 -15.99
C HIS A 179 -11.19 -5.10 -15.66
N LEU A 180 -10.83 -5.25 -14.38
CA LEU A 180 -9.49 -5.65 -13.96
C LEU A 180 -9.24 -7.15 -14.14
N VAL A 181 -10.25 -7.98 -13.89
CA VAL A 181 -10.16 -9.44 -13.87
C VAL A 181 -10.43 -10.05 -15.24
N ASN A 182 -11.43 -9.55 -15.96
CA ASN A 182 -11.95 -10.21 -17.14
C ASN A 182 -11.06 -9.95 -18.37
N PRO A 183 -10.56 -11.02 -19.03
CA PRO A 183 -9.66 -10.90 -20.18
C PRO A 183 -10.35 -10.35 -21.45
N VAL A 184 -11.69 -10.35 -21.49
CA VAL A 184 -12.49 -9.88 -22.65
C VAL A 184 -12.29 -8.38 -22.92
N TYR A 185 -12.00 -7.60 -21.89
CA TYR A 185 -11.70 -6.17 -22.04
C TYR A 185 -10.32 -5.94 -22.64
N ASN A 186 -10.10 -4.76 -23.23
CA ASN A 186 -8.82 -4.37 -23.81
C ASN A 186 -7.73 -4.25 -22.72
N GLN A 187 -6.98 -5.33 -22.53
CA GLN A 187 -5.94 -5.46 -21.51
C GLN A 187 -4.83 -4.42 -21.67
N LEU A 188 -4.49 -4.04 -22.91
CA LEU A 188 -3.47 -3.03 -23.18
C LEU A 188 -3.93 -1.65 -22.69
N GLY A 189 -5.21 -1.31 -22.92
CA GLY A 189 -5.81 -0.07 -22.42
C GLY A 189 -5.80 0.00 -20.88
N ILE A 190 -6.10 -1.10 -20.21
CA ILE A 190 -6.08 -1.18 -18.74
C ILE A 190 -4.67 -0.96 -18.19
N TRP A 191 -3.67 -1.64 -18.76
CA TRP A 191 -2.26 -1.47 -18.35
C TRP A 191 -1.77 -0.04 -18.57
N LEU A 192 -2.09 0.57 -19.72
CA LEU A 192 -1.77 1.98 -19.97
C LEU A 192 -2.43 2.91 -18.94
N GLY A 193 -3.69 2.67 -18.59
CA GLY A 193 -4.40 3.41 -17.54
C GLY A 193 -3.69 3.33 -16.19
N ILE A 194 -3.25 2.13 -15.79
CA ILE A 194 -2.50 1.91 -14.55
C ILE A 194 -1.15 2.65 -14.59
N ILE A 195 -0.42 2.59 -15.70
CA ILE A 195 0.86 3.29 -15.85
C ILE A 195 0.67 4.81 -15.75
N VAL A 196 -0.32 5.36 -16.45
CA VAL A 196 -0.64 6.80 -16.37
C VAL A 196 -1.00 7.19 -14.94
N PHE A 197 -1.82 6.39 -14.26
CA PHE A 197 -2.15 6.61 -12.85
C PHE A 197 -0.91 6.63 -11.95
N ILE A 198 0.01 5.68 -12.11
CA ILE A 198 1.26 5.63 -11.33
C ILE A 198 2.14 6.86 -11.62
N ILE A 199 2.27 7.27 -12.87
CA ILE A 199 3.05 8.46 -13.24
C ILE A 199 2.46 9.71 -12.57
N VAL A 200 1.15 9.90 -12.67
CA VAL A 200 0.46 11.06 -12.06
C VAL A 200 0.62 11.06 -10.55
N THR A 201 0.44 9.91 -9.88
CA THR A 201 0.61 9.80 -8.43
C THR A 201 2.06 10.06 -7.99
N LEU A 202 3.06 9.59 -8.75
CA LEU A 202 4.48 9.89 -8.51
C LEU A 202 4.80 11.38 -8.70
N ILE A 203 4.23 12.04 -9.71
CA ILE A 203 4.39 13.49 -9.93
C ILE A 203 3.81 14.25 -8.74
N ILE A 204 2.58 13.94 -8.34
CA ILE A 204 1.93 14.58 -7.18
C ILE A 204 2.79 14.37 -5.93
N ALA A 205 3.21 13.14 -5.68
CA ALA A 205 4.04 12.80 -4.52
C ALA A 205 5.38 13.54 -4.55
N TRP A 206 6.03 13.67 -5.70
CA TRP A 206 7.26 14.45 -5.81
C TRP A 206 7.03 15.94 -5.51
N LEU A 207 5.94 16.51 -6.06
CA LEU A 207 5.57 17.91 -5.85
C LEU A 207 5.23 18.23 -4.39
N THR A 208 4.60 17.30 -3.67
CA THR A 208 4.36 17.48 -2.23
C THR A 208 5.65 17.32 -1.44
N THR A 209 6.46 16.32 -1.77
CA THR A 209 7.72 16.00 -1.08
C THR A 209 8.75 17.13 -1.16
N ARG A 210 8.89 17.78 -2.33
CA ARG A 210 9.84 18.90 -2.49
C ARG A 210 9.47 20.12 -1.65
N ARG A 211 8.20 20.27 -1.26
CA ARG A 211 7.67 21.42 -0.51
C ARG A 211 7.65 21.21 1.01
N VAL A 212 8.05 20.04 1.52
CA VAL A 212 8.13 19.78 2.97
C VAL A 212 9.05 20.84 3.60
N ALA A 213 8.60 21.54 4.64
CA ALA A 213 9.47 22.46 5.38
C ALA A 213 10.40 21.61 6.27
N VAL A 214 11.71 21.87 6.27
CA VAL A 214 12.55 21.34 7.35
C VAL A 214 12.33 22.30 8.51
N ASN A 215 11.36 22.00 9.37
CA ASN A 215 11.39 22.64 10.69
C ASN A 215 12.56 22.01 11.42
N ASN A 216 13.57 22.83 11.72
CA ASN A 216 14.76 22.46 12.48
C ASN A 216 14.46 22.37 13.99
N ASP A 217 13.20 22.48 14.41
CA ASP A 217 12.79 22.54 15.81
C ASP A 217 12.17 21.21 16.28
N LEU A 218 12.92 20.12 16.12
CA LEU A 218 12.73 18.87 16.84
C LEU A 218 14.05 18.46 17.49
#